data_AF-A0A0L0UN99-F1
#
_entry.id   AF-A0A0L0UN99-F1
#
_cell.length_a   1.000
_cell.length_b   1.000
_cell.length_c   1.000
_cell.angle_alpha   90.00
_cell.angle_beta   90.00
_cell.angle_gamma   90.00
#
_symmetry.space_group_name_H-M   'P 1'
#
loop_
_entity.id
_entity.type
_entity.pdbx_description
1 polymer ?
#
loop_
_entity_poly.entity_id
_entity_poly.type
_entity_poly.pdbx_seq_one_letter_code
_entity_poly.pdbx_strand_id
1 'polypeptide(L)'
;MDNVMVTQFDETIKAINMVLPETFQTLFGGGTCSLRYTSPDDILNTGVEVLANPPGKRISNLNLLSGGEKSLVALAVLFAILKVKPLPLTILDEVEAPLDPANLERFARYAQWKIVMYYMVQLCKIKELRKW
;
A
#
# COMPACT_ATOMS: atom_id res chain seq x y z
N MET A 1 -1.29 -8.97 30.65
CA MET A 1 -1.53 -9.39 29.26
C MET A 1 -1.59 -8.18 28.35
N ASP A 2 -2.36 -7.16 28.72
CA ASP A 2 -2.59 -5.94 27.94
C ASP A 2 -1.31 -5.17 27.57
N ASN A 3 -0.37 -5.02 28.51
CA ASN A 3 0.91 -4.35 28.23
C ASN A 3 1.73 -5.03 27.12
N VAL A 4 1.69 -6.36 27.01
CA VAL A 4 2.42 -7.09 25.97
C VAL A 4 1.81 -6.83 24.59
N MET A 5 0.47 -6.77 24.52
CA MET A 5 -0.25 -6.45 23.28
C MET A 5 0.04 -5.03 22.81
N VAL A 6 0.04 -4.07 23.74
CA VAL A 6 0.38 -2.67 23.46
C VAL A 6 1.79 -2.57 22.88
N THR A 7 2.77 -3.20 23.53
CA THR A 7 4.16 -3.17 23.07
C THR A 7 4.32 -3.79 21.69
N GLN A 8 3.77 -4.99 21.46
CA GLN A 8 3.89 -5.66 20.15
C GLN A 8 3.21 -4.89 19.02
N PHE A 9 2.08 -4.25 19.30
CA PHE A 9 1.36 -3.43 18.33
C PHE A 9 2.16 -2.18 17.97
N ASP A 10 2.71 -1.48 18.97
CA ASP A 10 3.57 -0.31 18.78
C ASP A 10 4.86 -0.63 18.01
N GLU A 11 5.53 -1.72 18.37
CA GLU A 11 6.70 -2.21 17.63
C GLU A 11 6.38 -2.52 16.18
N THR A 12 5.22 -3.13 15.91
CA THR A 12 4.78 -3.44 14.54
C THR A 12 4.55 -2.17 13.73
N ILE A 13 3.84 -1.17 14.29
CA ILE A 13 3.56 0.09 13.58
C ILE A 13 4.85 0.88 13.34
N LYS A 14 5.77 0.91 14.31
CA LYS A 14 7.11 1.49 14.14
C LYS A 14 7.88 0.79 13.02
N ALA A 15 7.87 -0.54 12.99
CA ALA A 15 8.50 -1.32 11.93
C ALA A 15 7.91 -1.01 10.54
N ILE A 16 6.57 -0.89 10.44
CA ILE A 16 5.91 -0.50 9.19
C ILE A 16 6.35 0.90 8.78
N ASN A 17 6.39 1.87 9.71
CA ASN A 17 6.82 3.24 9.43
C ASN A 17 8.28 3.38 9.00
N MET A 18 9.15 2.43 9.34
CA MET A 18 10.53 2.41 8.83
C MET A 18 10.61 2.05 7.34
N VAL A 19 9.66 1.26 6.84
CA VAL A 19 9.70 0.66 5.49
C VAL A 19 8.68 1.28 4.52
N LEU A 20 7.60 1.84 5.06
CA LEU A 20 6.51 2.44 4.30
C LEU A 20 6.97 3.61 3.42
N PRO A 21 7.84 4.54 3.85
CA PRO A 21 8.27 5.66 3.01
C PRO A 21 8.96 5.21 1.71
N GLU A 22 9.88 4.26 1.79
CA GLU A 22 10.58 3.69 0.63
C GLU A 22 9.60 2.95 -0.30
N THR A 23 8.71 2.15 0.28
CA THR A 23 7.70 1.39 -0.46
C THR A 23 6.75 2.32 -1.21
N PHE A 24 6.31 3.39 -0.55
CA PHE A 24 5.44 4.40 -1.13
C PHE A 24 6.14 5.16 -2.26
N GLN A 25 7.38 5.61 -2.05
CA GLN A 25 8.15 6.34 -3.06
C GLN A 25 8.38 5.49 -4.31
N THR A 26 8.60 4.18 -4.15
CA THR A 26 8.79 3.27 -5.28
C THR A 26 7.52 3.15 -6.13
N LEU A 27 6.34 3.12 -5.49
CA LEU A 27 5.05 2.99 -6.18
C LEU A 27 4.58 4.31 -6.80
N PHE A 28 4.77 5.43 -6.11
CA PHE A 28 4.32 6.75 -6.56
C PHE A 28 5.36 7.52 -7.39
N GLY A 29 6.62 7.08 -7.40
CA GLY A 29 7.74 7.83 -8.00
C GLY A 29 8.18 9.04 -7.17
N GLY A 30 7.86 9.07 -5.87
CA GLY A 30 8.19 10.16 -4.96
C GLY A 30 7.18 10.30 -3.81
N GLY A 31 7.29 11.40 -3.06
CA GLY A 31 6.38 11.69 -1.94
C GLY A 31 6.78 11.03 -0.62
N THR A 32 5.86 11.05 0.35
CA THR A 32 6.07 10.50 1.70
C THR A 32 4.79 9.86 2.21
N CYS A 33 4.91 8.78 2.98
CA CYS A 33 3.78 8.17 3.66
C CYS A 33 4.17 7.63 5.03
N SER A 34 3.27 7.76 6.01
CA SER A 34 3.45 7.30 7.39
C SER A 34 2.11 6.93 8.02
N LEU A 35 2.13 6.03 8.98
CA LEU A 35 1.02 5.67 9.85
C LEU A 35 1.10 6.44 11.17
N ARG A 36 -0.06 6.88 11.67
CA ARG A 36 -0.18 7.57 12.96
C ARG A 36 -1.36 7.02 13.75
N TYR A 37 -1.24 6.92 15.07
CA TYR A 37 -2.38 6.66 15.95
C TYR A 37 -3.33 7.85 15.98
N THR A 38 -4.65 7.59 15.90
CA THR A 38 -5.67 8.62 16.12
C THR A 38 -5.60 9.16 17.55
N SER A 39 -5.33 8.28 18.51
CA SER A 39 -5.27 8.56 19.95
C SER A 39 -4.02 7.91 20.55
N PRO A 40 -2.87 8.60 20.57
CA PRO A 40 -1.61 8.02 21.06
C PRO A 40 -1.63 7.58 22.52
N ASP A 41 -2.53 8.14 23.33
CA ASP A 41 -2.64 7.89 24.76
C ASP A 41 -3.39 6.59 25.10
N ASP A 42 -4.09 5.98 24.13
CA ASP A 42 -4.83 4.72 24.30
C ASP A 42 -4.61 3.78 23.11
N ILE A 43 -3.49 3.05 23.15
CA ILE A 43 -3.06 2.18 22.05
C ILE A 43 -4.03 1.00 21.81
N LEU A 44 -4.79 0.57 22.82
CA LEU A 44 -5.70 -0.58 22.69
C LEU A 44 -7.00 -0.21 21.98
N ASN A 45 -7.47 1.03 22.14
CA ASN A 45 -8.72 1.50 21.52
C ASN A 45 -8.50 2.52 20.40
N THR A 46 -7.25 2.91 20.10
CA THR A 46 -6.94 3.83 19.00
C THR A 46 -7.15 3.19 17.63
N GLY A 47 -7.55 4.00 16.66
CA GLY A 47 -7.39 3.70 15.25
C GLY A 47 -5.98 4.01 14.74
N VAL A 48 -5.74 3.66 13.47
CA VAL A 48 -4.53 4.03 12.72
C VAL A 48 -4.95 4.84 11.50
N GLU A 49 -4.38 6.03 11.36
CA GLU A 49 -4.53 6.91 10.21
C GLU A 49 -3.34 6.78 9.27
N VAL A 50 -3.62 6.86 7.97
CA VAL A 50 -2.60 6.90 6.92
C VAL A 50 -2.40 8.34 6.49
N LEU A 51 -1.19 8.86 6.67
CA LEU A 51 -0.77 10.14 6.16
C LEU A 51 0.01 9.90 4.88
N ALA A 52 -0.50 10.38 3.74
CA ALA A 52 0.12 10.19 2.44
C ALA A 52 0.21 11.50 1.67
N ASN A 53 1.43 11.85 1.25
CA ASN A 53 1.72 13.01 0.42
C ASN A 53 2.35 12.53 -0.90
N PRO A 54 1.57 12.33 -1.97
CA PRO A 54 2.08 12.01 -3.30
C PRO A 54 2.96 13.15 -3.86
N PRO A 55 3.83 12.86 -4.84
CA PRO A 55 4.67 13.88 -5.45
C PRO A 55 3.82 14.99 -6.10
N GLY A 56 4.20 16.24 -5.88
CA GLY A 56 3.52 17.41 -6.45
C GLY A 56 2.22 17.84 -5.77
N LYS A 57 1.78 17.16 -4.70
CA LYS A 57 0.58 17.52 -3.92
C LYS A 57 0.92 17.74 -2.45
N ARG A 58 0.67 18.94 -1.93
CA ARG A 58 0.67 19.22 -0.48
C ARG A 58 -0.72 18.90 0.06
N ILE A 59 -1.01 17.64 0.34
CA ILE A 59 -2.35 17.23 0.76
C ILE A 59 -2.28 16.40 2.03
N SER A 60 -2.83 16.98 3.09
CA SER A 60 -2.91 16.40 4.44
C SER A 60 -4.08 15.42 4.63
N ASN A 61 -4.92 15.20 3.61
CA ASN A 61 -6.16 14.42 3.73
C ASN A 61 -6.36 13.46 2.55
N LEU A 62 -6.42 12.15 2.86
CA LEU A 62 -6.69 11.06 1.91
C LEU A 62 -7.91 11.31 1.02
N ASN A 63 -8.93 12.03 1.50
CA ASN A 63 -10.17 12.25 0.76
C ASN A 63 -9.96 12.99 -0.55
N LEU A 64 -8.91 13.81 -0.65
CA LEU A 64 -8.58 14.62 -1.82
C LEU A 64 -7.80 13.86 -2.90
N LEU A 65 -7.44 12.60 -2.64
CA LEU A 65 -6.80 11.73 -3.62
C LEU A 65 -7.84 11.16 -4.61
N SER A 66 -7.42 10.91 -5.85
CA SER A 66 -8.24 10.20 -6.83
C SER A 66 -8.50 8.76 -6.39
N GLY A 67 -9.47 8.08 -7.00
CA GLY A 67 -9.75 6.66 -6.70
C GLY A 67 -8.52 5.77 -6.89
N GLY A 68 -7.78 5.96 -8.00
CA GLY A 68 -6.54 5.24 -8.27
C GLY A 68 -5.42 5.57 -7.29
N GLU A 69 -5.25 6.84 -6.91
CA GLU A 69 -4.27 7.24 -5.90
C GLU A 69 -4.60 6.60 -4.54
N LYS A 70 -5.86 6.61 -4.11
CA LYS A 70 -6.30 5.95 -2.86
C LYS A 70 -5.97 4.46 -2.86
N SER A 71 -6.26 3.76 -3.96
CA SER A 71 -5.92 2.34 -4.10
C SER A 71 -4.41 2.11 -4.05
N LEU A 72 -3.62 2.97 -4.67
CA LEU A 72 -2.16 2.84 -4.65
C LEU A 72 -1.57 3.14 -3.27
N VAL A 73 -2.14 4.08 -2.49
CA VAL A 73 -1.77 4.28 -1.08
C VAL A 73 -2.07 3.01 -0.27
N ALA A 74 -3.24 2.41 -0.45
CA ALA A 74 -3.62 1.18 0.23
C ALA A 74 -2.65 0.03 -0.10
N LEU A 75 -2.27 -0.12 -1.37
CA LEU A 75 -1.26 -1.09 -1.81
C LEU A 75 0.11 -0.82 -1.17
N ALA A 76 0.54 0.44 -1.07
CA ALA A 76 1.80 0.79 -0.41
C ALA A 76 1.83 0.36 1.07
N VAL A 77 0.73 0.59 1.79
CA VAL A 77 0.58 0.16 3.19
C VAL A 77 0.57 -1.36 3.30
N LEU A 78 -0.21 -2.05 2.44
CA LEU A 78 -0.26 -3.51 2.41
C LEU A 78 1.13 -4.12 2.19
N PHE A 79 1.89 -3.61 1.22
CA PHE A 79 3.22 -4.11 0.95
C PHE A 79 4.23 -3.79 2.05
N ALA A 80 4.08 -2.65 2.74
CA ALA A 80 4.91 -2.35 3.91
C ALA A 80 4.63 -3.34 5.05
N ILE A 81 3.35 -3.67 5.29
CA ILE A 81 2.95 -4.71 6.26
C ILE A 81 3.57 -6.06 5.88
N LEU A 82 3.46 -6.48 4.62
CA LEU A 82 4.01 -7.75 4.14
C LEU A 82 5.55 -7.80 4.21
N LYS A 83 6.24 -6.66 4.08
CA LYS A 83 7.70 -6.60 4.30
C LYS A 83 8.07 -6.81 5.77
N VAL A 84 7.28 -6.29 6.71
CA VAL A 84 7.52 -6.42 8.16
C VAL A 84 7.10 -7.80 8.67
N LYS A 85 5.96 -8.31 8.20
CA LYS A 85 5.41 -9.61 8.54
C LYS A 85 5.17 -10.40 7.25
N PRO A 86 6.20 -11.10 6.74
CA PRO A 86 6.07 -11.88 5.52
C PRO A 86 5.07 -13.02 5.71
N LEU A 87 4.11 -13.12 4.79
CA LEU A 87 3.14 -14.21 4.73
C LEU A 87 3.60 -15.26 3.71
N PRO A 88 3.33 -16.55 3.95
CA PRO A 88 3.74 -17.62 3.04
C PRO A 88 3.06 -17.54 1.66
N LEU A 89 1.88 -16.92 1.59
CA LEU A 89 1.15 -16.69 0.34
C LEU A 89 0.30 -15.42 0.48
N THR A 90 0.22 -14.62 -0.59
CA THR A 90 -0.69 -13.48 -0.70
C THR A 90 -1.29 -13.49 -2.09
N ILE A 91 -2.62 -13.44 -2.16
CA ILE A 91 -3.38 -13.38 -3.41
C ILE A 91 -4.03 -11.99 -3.47
N LEU A 92 -3.87 -11.32 -4.61
CA LEU A 92 -4.45 -10.00 -4.88
C LEU A 92 -5.36 -10.15 -6.11
N ASP A 93 -6.58 -9.63 -6.00
CA ASP A 93 -7.59 -9.71 -7.06
C ASP A 93 -7.94 -8.30 -7.56
N GLU A 94 -7.90 -8.10 -8.88
CA GLU A 94 -8.19 -6.85 -9.60
C GLU A 94 -7.58 -5.56 -9.01
N VAL A 95 -6.44 -5.65 -8.32
CA VAL A 95 -5.82 -4.50 -7.64
C VAL A 95 -5.29 -3.43 -8.61
N GLU A 96 -5.12 -3.79 -9.87
CA GLU A 96 -4.71 -2.89 -10.96
C GLU A 96 -5.86 -2.12 -11.60
N ALA A 97 -7.11 -2.57 -11.45
CA ALA A 97 -8.27 -1.97 -12.11
C ALA A 97 -8.42 -0.45 -11.92
N PRO A 98 -8.13 0.14 -10.73
CA PRO A 98 -8.25 1.58 -10.54
C PRO A 98 -6.99 2.36 -10.93
N LEU A 99 -5.91 1.71 -11.40
CA LEU A 99 -4.63 2.35 -11.68
C LEU A 99 -4.55 2.87 -13.12
N ASP A 100 -4.01 4.08 -13.29
CA ASP A 100 -3.64 4.59 -14.60
C ASP A 100 -2.39 3.86 -15.16
N PRO A 101 -2.09 3.98 -16.47
CA PRO A 101 -0.97 3.27 -17.09
C PRO A 101 0.40 3.51 -16.44
N ALA A 102 0.67 4.73 -15.95
CA ALA A 102 1.95 5.07 -15.36
C ALA A 102 2.11 4.44 -13.96
N ASN A 103 1.05 4.45 -13.16
CA ASN A 103 1.01 3.81 -11.85
C ASN A 103 1.01 2.28 -11.97
N LEU A 104 0.32 1.73 -12.97
CA LEU A 104 0.32 0.29 -13.26
C LEU A 104 1.73 -0.21 -13.60
N GLU A 105 2.50 0.53 -14.40
CA GLU A 105 3.88 0.15 -14.73
C GLU A 105 4.78 0.10 -13.49
N ARG A 106 4.68 1.10 -12.61
CA ARG A 106 5.42 1.13 -11.34
C ARG A 106 5.02 -0.01 -10.41
N PHE A 107 3.71 -0.26 -10.29
CA PHE A 107 3.17 -1.38 -9.53
C PHE A 107 3.69 -2.72 -10.04
N ALA A 108 3.60 -2.97 -11.36
CA ALA A 108 4.05 -4.22 -11.97
C ALA A 108 5.54 -4.47 -11.71
N ARG A 109 6.38 -3.43 -11.86
CA ARG A 109 7.82 -3.49 -11.59
C ARG A 109 8.12 -3.81 -10.12
N TYR A 110 7.35 -3.24 -9.20
CA TYR A 110 7.49 -3.51 -7.77
C TYR A 110 7.04 -4.92 -7.40
N ALA A 111 5.87 -5.36 -7.89
CA ALA A 111 5.26 -6.64 -7.56
C ALA A 111 6.02 -7.84 -8.14
N GLN A 112 6.61 -7.69 -9.34
CA GLN A 112 7.39 -8.72 -10.03
C GLN A 112 8.55 -9.26 -9.17
N TRP A 113 9.04 -8.47 -8.21
CA TRP A 113 10.15 -8.87 -7.34
C TRP A 113 9.74 -9.72 -6.13
N LYS A 114 8.48 -9.67 -5.67
CA LYS A 114 8.11 -10.20 -4.34
C LYS A 114 6.90 -11.13 -4.27
N ILE A 115 6.08 -11.20 -5.31
CA ILE A 115 4.86 -12.01 -5.30
C ILE A 115 4.94 -12.99 -6.47
N VAL A 116 4.69 -14.27 -6.20
CA VAL A 116 4.34 -15.23 -7.26
C VAL A 116 2.98 -14.77 -7.79
N MET A 117 3.02 -13.82 -8.72
CA MET A 117 1.85 -13.25 -9.36
C MET A 117 1.42 -14.24 -10.43
N TYR A 118 0.68 -15.27 -10.01
CA TYR A 118 0.15 -16.25 -10.94
C TYR A 118 -0.97 -15.60 -11.74
N TYR A 119 -0.63 -15.18 -12.97
CA TYR A 119 -1.50 -14.90 -14.10
C TYR A 119 -2.72 -14.00 -13.87
N MET A 120 -2.55 -12.68 -14.03
CA MET A 120 -3.61 -11.84 -14.63
C MET A 120 -3.14 -10.66 -15.49
N VAL A 121 -1.84 -10.48 -15.73
CA VAL A 121 -1.38 -9.43 -16.67
C VAL A 121 -1.63 -9.83 -18.15
N GLN A 122 -1.91 -11.10 -18.45
CA GLN A 122 -2.14 -11.55 -19.83
C GLN A 122 -3.59 -11.39 -20.34
N LEU A 123 -4.59 -11.22 -19.47
CA LEU A 123 -5.99 -11.18 -19.91
C LEU A 123 -6.46 -9.80 -20.38
N CYS A 124 -5.85 -8.71 -19.90
CA CYS A 124 -6.22 -7.38 -20.35
C CYS A 124 -5.81 -7.09 -21.82
N LYS A 125 -4.73 -7.71 -22.33
CA LYS A 125 -4.39 -7.67 -23.77
C LYS A 125 -5.28 -8.58 -24.64
N ILE A 126 -5.94 -9.59 -24.06
CA ILE A 126 -6.76 -10.54 -24.81
C ILE A 126 -8.19 -10.02 -25.05
N LYS A 127 -8.71 -9.12 -24.20
CA LYS A 127 -10.03 -8.52 -24.43
C LYS A 127 -10.08 -7.55 -25.62
N GLU A 128 -8.96 -6.92 -26.02
CA GLU A 128 -8.91 -6.12 -27.25
C GLU A 128 -8.78 -6.95 -28.54
N LEU A 129 -8.33 -8.21 -28.45
CA LEU A 129 -8.13 -9.10 -29.60
C LEU A 129 -9.34 -10.00 -29.93
N ARG A 130 -10.43 -9.95 -29.14
CA ARG A 130 -11.73 -10.55 -29.50
C ARG A 130 -12.76 -9.46 -29.83
N LYS A 131 -12.50 -8.69 -30.88
CA LYS A 131 -13.54 -8.08 -31.71
C LYS A 131 -13.66 -8.89 -33.01
N TRP A 132 -14.13 -10.13 -32.89
CA TRP A 132 -14.69 -10.96 -33.95
C TRP A 132 -15.69 -11.91 -33.30
#